data_AF-A0A445L6Y4-F1
#
_entry.id   AF-A0A445L6Y4-F1
#
_cell.length_a   1.000
_cell.length_b   1.000
_cell.length_c   1.000
_cell.angle_alpha   90.00
_cell.angle_beta   90.00
_cell.angle_gamma   90.00
#
_symmetry.space_group_name_H-M   'P 1'
#
loop_
_entity.id
_entity.type
_entity.pdbx_description
1 polymer ?
#
loop_
_entity_poly.entity_id
_entity_poly.type
_entity_poly.pdbx_seq_one_letter_code
_entity_poly.pdbx_strand_id
1 'polypeptide(L)'
;MFSGLDLNQEGETLTDSSSVGIGVSASSSDTSYNSFAIGNGSSSPPEGFIYGLYQCRADLRPNNCSKCVKNCVDQIGLPDTNLWYKRCSKAVANNAEFFQRRDDVLADLQVANGFGVSTSGFVEGFALCLMDLSVADCPSCLQEAVGKLRSICGSAASADLFLAQCYAWYW
;
A
#
# COMPACT_ATOMS: atom_id res chain seq x y z
N MET A 1 35.24 -6.80 -28.84
CA MET A 1 35.50 -5.37 -29.10
C MET A 1 34.30 -4.60 -28.59
N PHE A 2 34.24 -4.40 -27.27
CA PHE A 2 33.25 -3.52 -26.65
C PHE A 2 33.93 -2.15 -26.59
N SER A 3 33.59 -1.29 -27.54
CA SER A 3 33.99 0.11 -27.50
C SER A 3 33.29 0.76 -26.31
N GLY A 4 34.09 1.38 -25.44
CA GLY A 4 33.58 2.19 -24.35
C GLY A 4 32.67 3.30 -24.87
N LEU A 5 31.56 3.49 -24.16
CA LEU A 5 30.94 4.79 -23.95
C LEU A 5 30.65 4.91 -22.46
N ASP A 6 31.48 5.77 -21.86
CA ASP A 6 31.17 6.72 -20.80
C ASP A 6 30.82 6.25 -19.38
N LEU A 7 31.78 6.56 -18.50
CA LEU A 7 31.67 6.88 -17.07
C LEU A 7 30.71 8.05 -16.76
N ASN A 8 29.59 8.20 -17.49
CA ASN A 8 28.59 9.25 -17.34
C ASN A 8 27.17 8.68 -17.50
N GLN A 9 26.80 7.63 -16.77
CA GLN A 9 25.37 7.49 -16.47
C GLN A 9 25.11 8.47 -15.33
N GLU A 10 24.81 9.71 -15.70
CA GLU A 10 24.32 10.74 -14.79
C GLU A 10 23.20 10.11 -13.96
N GLY A 11 23.51 9.76 -12.72
CA GLY A 11 22.48 9.55 -11.72
C GLY A 11 21.82 10.90 -11.56
N GLU A 12 20.77 11.17 -12.34
CA GLU A 12 19.94 12.35 -12.16
C GLU A 12 19.57 12.36 -10.68
N THR A 13 20.01 13.38 -9.96
CA THR A 13 19.76 13.47 -8.53
C THR A 13 18.32 13.90 -8.37
N LEU A 14 17.43 12.93 -8.17
CA LEU A 14 16.00 13.16 -8.19
C LEU A 14 15.48 13.30 -6.75
N THR A 15 14.58 14.24 -6.48
CA THR A 15 14.08 14.49 -5.12
C THR A 15 12.84 13.64 -4.84
N ASP A 16 12.94 12.69 -3.90
CA ASP A 16 11.89 11.76 -3.41
C ASP A 16 11.76 10.37 -4.10
N SER A 17 11.17 9.41 -3.39
CA SER A 17 10.88 8.03 -3.78
C SER A 17 10.11 7.89 -5.10
N SER A 18 9.11 8.76 -5.37
CA SER A 18 8.42 8.78 -6.67
C SER A 18 9.38 9.06 -7.83
N SER A 19 10.39 9.88 -7.59
CA SER A 19 11.34 10.30 -8.62
C SER A 19 12.44 9.25 -8.85
N VAL A 20 12.84 8.49 -7.84
CA VAL A 20 13.63 7.25 -8.01
C VAL A 20 12.90 6.25 -8.90
N GLY A 21 11.59 6.10 -8.72
CA GLY A 21 10.74 5.27 -9.58
C GLY A 21 10.76 5.70 -11.05
N ILE A 22 10.75 7.02 -11.31
CA ILE A 22 10.88 7.56 -12.67
C ILE A 22 12.25 7.19 -13.26
N GLY A 23 13.35 7.40 -12.53
CA GLY A 23 14.69 7.07 -13.02
C GLY A 23 14.88 5.57 -13.33
N VAL A 24 14.37 4.71 -12.45
CA VAL A 24 14.39 3.24 -12.63
C VAL A 24 13.55 2.81 -13.85
N SER A 25 12.35 3.39 -14.02
CA SER A 25 11.49 3.07 -15.16
C SER A 25 12.03 3.61 -16.49
N ALA A 26 12.68 4.77 -16.50
CA ALA A 26 13.34 5.31 -17.69
C ALA A 26 14.51 4.41 -18.14
N SER A 27 15.42 4.06 -17.23
CA SER A 27 16.58 3.21 -17.53
C SER A 27 16.21 1.84 -18.12
N SER A 28 15.05 1.31 -17.72
CA SER A 28 14.56 0.01 -18.17
C SER A 28 14.22 -0.08 -19.68
N SER A 29 14.20 1.06 -20.40
CA SER A 29 14.13 1.05 -21.88
C SER A 29 15.44 0.66 -22.55
N ASP A 30 16.57 0.84 -21.87
CA ASP A 30 17.92 0.71 -22.45
C ASP A 30 18.66 -0.51 -21.91
N THR A 31 18.53 -0.80 -20.62
CA THR A 31 19.14 -1.98 -19.97
C THR A 31 18.11 -2.77 -19.18
N SER A 32 18.24 -4.10 -19.16
CA SER A 32 17.30 -5.00 -18.47
C SER A 32 17.75 -5.42 -17.07
N TYR A 33 18.99 -5.12 -16.68
CA TYR A 33 19.57 -5.58 -15.41
C TYR A 33 20.60 -4.60 -14.86
N ASN A 34 20.80 -4.66 -13.53
CA ASN A 34 21.86 -3.99 -12.77
C ASN A 34 22.01 -2.49 -13.08
N SER A 35 20.89 -1.80 -13.26
CA SER A 35 20.86 -0.35 -13.30
C SER A 35 20.16 0.18 -12.06
N PHE A 36 20.66 1.32 -11.58
CA PHE A 36 20.21 1.96 -10.37
C PHE A 36 19.87 3.43 -10.64
N ALA A 37 18.90 3.96 -9.90
CA ALA A 37 18.64 5.39 -9.82
C ALA A 37 18.89 5.86 -8.39
N ILE A 38 19.38 7.10 -8.25
CA ILE A 38 19.67 7.72 -6.96
C ILE A 38 18.71 8.88 -6.79
N GLY A 39 17.98 8.89 -5.69
CA GLY A 39 17.19 10.02 -5.25
C GLY A 39 17.72 10.61 -3.96
N ASN A 40 17.59 11.92 -3.79
CA ASN A 40 17.84 12.60 -2.53
C ASN A 40 16.52 12.77 -1.78
N GLY A 41 16.54 12.64 -0.45
CA GLY A 41 15.37 12.89 0.38
C GLY A 41 14.84 14.31 0.18
N SER A 42 13.52 14.47 0.20
CA SER A 42 12.85 15.78 0.10
C SER A 42 12.96 16.63 1.38
N SER A 43 13.57 16.10 2.44
CA SER A 43 13.86 16.85 3.66
C SER A 43 14.98 17.87 3.42
N SER A 44 14.86 19.04 4.03
CA SER A 44 15.94 20.04 4.11
C SER A 44 16.34 20.19 5.58
N PRO A 45 17.58 19.82 5.97
CA PRO A 45 18.62 19.19 5.15
C PRO A 45 18.26 17.76 4.69
N PRO A 46 18.87 17.24 3.61
CA PRO A 46 18.59 15.87 3.14
C PRO A 46 19.01 14.88 4.22
N GLU A 47 18.03 14.22 4.84
CA GLU A 47 18.30 13.25 5.91
C GLU A 47 18.73 11.87 5.37
N GLY A 48 18.82 11.70 4.05
CA GLY A 48 19.31 10.47 3.45
C GLY A 48 19.20 10.42 1.93
N PHE A 49 19.86 9.42 1.36
CA PHE A 49 19.76 9.05 -0.05
C PHE A 49 18.85 7.83 -0.20
N ILE A 50 18.01 7.84 -1.22
CA ILE A 50 17.17 6.72 -1.63
C ILE A 50 17.82 6.09 -2.85
N TYR A 51 18.09 4.78 -2.79
CA TYR A 51 18.65 4.03 -3.90
C TYR A 51 17.59 3.07 -4.45
N GLY A 52 17.34 3.12 -5.75
CA GLY A 52 16.43 2.21 -6.44
C GLY A 52 17.18 1.34 -7.43
N LEU A 53 16.85 0.06 -7.48
CA LEU A 53 17.36 -0.90 -8.46
C LEU A 53 16.20 -1.64 -9.10
N TYR A 54 16.38 -2.11 -10.32
CA TYR A 54 15.44 -3.03 -10.97
C TYR A 54 16.16 -4.18 -11.64
N GLN A 55 15.41 -5.26 -11.83
CA GLN A 55 15.90 -6.43 -12.54
C GLN A 55 14.75 -7.09 -13.29
N CYS A 56 14.84 -7.08 -14.61
CA CYS A 56 13.92 -7.82 -15.47
C CYS A 56 14.39 -9.27 -15.65
N ARG A 57 13.45 -10.15 -16.02
CA ARG A 57 13.78 -11.49 -16.50
C ARG A 57 14.61 -11.40 -17.79
N ALA A 58 15.63 -12.25 -17.94
CA ALA A 58 16.62 -12.14 -19.01
C ALA A 58 16.07 -12.38 -20.44
N ASP A 59 14.89 -12.99 -20.56
CA ASP A 59 14.20 -13.27 -21.82
C ASP A 59 13.18 -12.19 -22.22
N LEU A 60 12.99 -11.14 -21.40
CA LEU A 60 12.15 -10.00 -21.73
C LEU A 60 12.90 -9.04 -22.67
N ARG A 61 12.23 -8.64 -23.76
CA ARG A 61 12.68 -7.51 -24.59
C ARG A 61 12.59 -6.19 -23.82
N PRO A 62 13.41 -5.17 -24.12
CA PRO A 62 13.43 -3.90 -23.40
C PRO A 62 12.04 -3.23 -23.27
N ASN A 63 11.24 -3.22 -24.33
CA ASN A 63 9.88 -2.66 -24.29
C ASN A 63 8.94 -3.38 -23.31
N ASN A 64 9.13 -4.68 -23.09
CA ASN A 64 8.33 -5.45 -22.14
C ASN A 64 8.88 -5.29 -20.72
N CYS A 65 10.22 -5.19 -20.58
CA CYS A 65 10.88 -4.86 -19.33
C CYS A 65 10.41 -3.51 -18.82
N SER A 66 10.43 -2.47 -19.65
CA SER A 66 10.02 -1.12 -19.25
C SER A 66 8.57 -1.01 -18.83
N LYS A 67 7.65 -1.68 -19.55
CA LYS A 67 6.25 -1.78 -19.11
C LYS A 67 6.10 -2.48 -17.76
N CYS A 68 6.86 -3.55 -17.53
CA CYS A 68 6.84 -4.29 -16.27
C CYS A 68 7.35 -3.41 -15.11
N VAL A 69 8.52 -2.80 -15.29
CA VAL A 69 9.13 -1.92 -14.28
C VAL A 69 8.24 -0.73 -13.98
N LYS A 70 7.65 -0.11 -15.01
CA LYS A 70 6.69 0.99 -14.83
C LYS A 70 5.48 0.55 -13.99
N ASN A 71 4.86 -0.57 -14.32
CA ASN A 71 3.73 -1.09 -13.55
C ASN A 71 4.10 -1.41 -12.09
N CYS A 72 5.31 -1.91 -11.84
CA CYS A 72 5.80 -2.13 -10.48
C CYS A 72 5.98 -0.82 -9.73
N VAL A 73 6.64 0.17 -10.35
CA VAL A 73 6.86 1.49 -9.77
C VAL A 73 5.54 2.20 -9.46
N ASP A 74 4.55 2.10 -10.34
CA ASP A 74 3.22 2.71 -10.14
C ASP A 74 2.47 2.11 -8.93
N GLN A 75 2.90 0.95 -8.41
CA GLN A 75 2.35 0.33 -7.20
C GLN A 75 3.18 0.63 -5.94
N ILE A 76 4.38 1.18 -6.07
CA ILE A 76 5.22 1.52 -4.92
C ILE A 76 4.57 2.70 -4.18
N GLY A 77 4.34 2.51 -2.87
CA GLY A 77 3.69 3.51 -2.02
C GLY A 77 2.17 3.48 -2.05
N LEU A 78 1.54 2.60 -2.84
CA LEU A 78 0.11 2.33 -2.71
C LEU A 78 -0.13 1.28 -1.62
N PRO A 79 -1.19 1.42 -0.80
CA PRO A 79 -1.52 0.42 0.19
C PRO A 79 -1.91 -0.91 -0.48
N ASP A 80 -1.24 -1.99 -0.12
CA ASP A 80 -1.57 -3.36 -0.52
C ASP A 80 -2.81 -3.84 0.26
N THR A 81 -3.92 -3.91 -0.47
CA THR A 81 -5.24 -4.25 0.07
C THR A 81 -5.67 -5.68 -0.28
N ASN A 82 -4.71 -6.54 -0.62
CA ASN A 82 -4.96 -7.98 -0.75
C ASN A 82 -5.48 -8.55 0.56
N LEU A 83 -6.56 -9.35 0.48
CA LEU A 83 -7.18 -9.98 1.64
C LEU A 83 -6.38 -11.21 2.06
N TRP A 84 -5.80 -11.19 3.26
CA TRP A 84 -5.00 -12.31 3.80
C TRP A 84 -5.80 -13.20 4.74
N TYR A 85 -6.64 -12.61 5.59
CA TYR A 85 -7.44 -13.35 6.56
C TYR A 85 -8.82 -12.73 6.74
N LYS A 86 -9.81 -13.59 6.92
CA LYS A 86 -11.15 -13.21 7.33
C LYS A 86 -11.72 -14.21 8.33
N ARG A 87 -12.46 -13.68 9.30
CA ARG A 87 -13.31 -14.45 10.19
C ARG A 87 -14.61 -13.71 10.37
N CYS A 88 -15.73 -14.39 10.13
CA CYS A 88 -17.06 -13.85 10.40
C CYS A 88 -17.73 -14.79 11.41
N SER A 89 -18.41 -14.22 12.41
CA SER A 89 -19.23 -15.03 13.32
C SER A 89 -20.60 -15.35 12.71
N LYS A 90 -21.50 -15.90 13.53
CA LYS A 90 -22.87 -16.20 13.09
C LYS A 90 -23.61 -14.89 12.79
N ALA A 91 -24.47 -14.94 11.78
CA ALA A 91 -25.33 -13.84 11.42
C ALA A 91 -26.34 -13.52 12.54
N VAL A 92 -26.53 -12.23 12.80
CA VAL A 92 -27.65 -11.70 13.57
C VAL A 92 -28.79 -11.38 12.59
N ALA A 93 -30.02 -11.73 12.93
CA ALA A 93 -31.19 -11.44 12.11
C ALA A 93 -32.03 -10.31 12.70
N ASN A 94 -32.52 -9.41 11.85
CA ASN A 94 -33.53 -8.39 12.18
C ASN A 94 -33.19 -7.48 13.37
N ASN A 95 -31.92 -7.11 13.54
CA ASN A 95 -31.49 -6.19 14.59
C ASN A 95 -30.96 -4.88 14.00
N ALA A 96 -31.88 -3.97 13.66
CA ALA A 96 -31.55 -2.68 13.05
C ALA A 96 -30.66 -1.82 13.95
N GLU A 97 -30.87 -1.87 15.27
CA GLU A 97 -30.06 -1.14 16.24
C GLU A 97 -28.61 -1.63 16.23
N PHE A 98 -28.38 -2.94 16.24
CA PHE A 98 -27.04 -3.51 16.11
C PHE A 98 -26.34 -3.07 14.82
N PHE A 99 -27.04 -3.14 13.68
CA PHE A 99 -26.44 -2.75 12.40
C PHE A 99 -26.09 -1.26 12.37
N GLN A 100 -26.93 -0.40 12.93
CA GLN A 100 -26.62 1.03 13.06
C GLN A 100 -25.36 1.24 13.92
N ARG A 101 -25.32 0.64 15.12
CA ARG A 101 -24.18 0.79 16.04
C ARG A 101 -22.87 0.26 15.46
N ARG A 102 -22.93 -0.88 14.78
CA ARG A 102 -21.79 -1.43 14.02
C ARG A 102 -21.35 -0.47 12.92
N ASP A 103 -22.29 0.12 12.21
CA ASP A 103 -21.97 1.01 11.10
C ASP A 103 -21.32 2.31 11.58
N ASP A 104 -21.74 2.82 12.74
CA ASP A 104 -21.10 3.97 13.44
C ASP A 104 -19.65 3.64 13.84
N VAL A 105 -19.43 2.52 14.55
CA VAL A 105 -18.08 2.06 14.94
C VAL A 105 -17.17 1.92 13.71
N LEU A 106 -17.66 1.25 12.67
CA LEU A 106 -16.92 1.07 11.43
C LEU A 106 -16.70 2.37 10.67
N ALA A 107 -17.53 3.41 10.83
CA ALA A 107 -17.30 4.72 10.22
C ALA A 107 -16.12 5.44 10.89
N ASP A 108 -16.04 5.40 12.22
CA ASP A 108 -14.94 5.99 12.98
C ASP A 108 -13.60 5.31 12.68
N LEU A 109 -13.61 3.98 12.54
CA LEU A 109 -12.38 3.22 12.27
C LEU A 109 -11.78 3.51 10.89
N GLN A 110 -12.57 3.92 9.89
CA GLN A 110 -12.09 4.19 8.53
C GLN A 110 -11.21 5.45 8.42
N VAL A 111 -11.31 6.35 9.40
CA VAL A 111 -10.56 7.61 9.43
C VAL A 111 -9.42 7.59 10.44
N ALA A 112 -9.16 6.44 11.06
CA ALA A 112 -8.04 6.28 11.97
C ALA A 112 -6.70 6.44 11.22
N ASN A 113 -5.71 6.97 11.93
CA ASN A 113 -4.36 7.13 11.42
C ASN A 113 -3.39 6.47 12.41
N GLY A 114 -2.73 5.39 11.99
CA GLY A 114 -2.04 4.47 12.88
C GLY A 114 -3.04 3.44 13.44
N PHE A 115 -3.61 3.69 14.62
CA PHE A 115 -4.62 2.80 15.22
C PHE A 115 -5.88 3.56 15.62
N GLY A 116 -7.00 2.84 15.70
CA GLY A 116 -8.29 3.37 16.14
C GLY A 116 -9.02 2.36 17.00
N VAL A 117 -9.70 2.86 18.03
CA VAL A 117 -10.68 2.12 18.83
C VAL A 117 -11.96 2.93 18.78
N SER A 118 -13.10 2.30 18.52
CA SER A 118 -14.41 2.96 18.59
C SER A 118 -15.44 2.06 19.30
N THR A 119 -16.46 2.69 19.86
CA THR A 119 -17.56 2.03 20.55
C THR A 119 -18.88 2.75 20.28
N SER A 120 -19.95 1.98 20.06
CA SER A 120 -21.32 2.48 19.97
C SER A 120 -22.25 1.51 20.71
N GLY A 121 -22.66 1.90 21.91
CA GLY A 121 -23.49 1.06 22.78
C GLY A 121 -22.75 -0.22 23.19
N PHE A 122 -23.20 -1.35 22.65
CA PHE A 122 -22.64 -2.68 22.93
C PHE A 122 -21.75 -3.22 21.80
N VAL A 123 -21.50 -2.41 20.77
CA VAL A 123 -20.56 -2.78 19.69
C VAL A 123 -19.24 -2.06 19.92
N GLU A 124 -18.16 -2.80 19.83
CA GLU A 124 -16.79 -2.30 19.95
C GLU A 124 -16.02 -2.65 18.68
N GLY A 125 -14.99 -1.85 18.36
CA GLY A 125 -14.16 -2.11 17.20
C GLY A 125 -12.76 -1.55 17.32
N PHE A 126 -11.86 -2.14 16.53
CA PHE A 126 -10.45 -1.77 16.45
C PHE A 126 -9.98 -1.79 14.99
N ALA A 127 -9.06 -0.88 14.67
CA ALA A 127 -8.35 -0.86 13.41
C ALA A 127 -6.88 -0.50 13.62
N LEU A 128 -6.01 -1.04 12.78
CA LEU A 128 -4.59 -0.69 12.74
C LEU A 128 -4.07 -0.69 11.29
N CYS A 129 -3.26 0.32 10.98
CA CYS A 129 -2.37 0.37 9.84
C CYS A 129 -0.98 -0.10 10.23
N LEU A 130 -0.35 -0.90 9.37
CA LEU A 130 1.05 -1.25 9.53
C LEU A 130 1.95 -0.03 9.31
N MET A 131 3.09 0.01 10.00
CA MET A 131 3.96 1.19 10.07
C MET A 131 4.68 1.54 8.76
N ASP A 132 4.58 0.70 7.73
CA ASP A 132 5.08 0.98 6.38
C ASP A 132 4.09 1.80 5.53
N LEU A 133 2.86 2.03 6.01
CA LEU A 133 1.92 2.94 5.37
C LEU A 133 2.22 4.39 5.71
N SER A 134 2.13 5.25 4.71
CA SER A 134 2.14 6.68 4.94
C SER A 134 0.88 7.09 5.71
N VAL A 135 0.98 8.23 6.41
CA VAL A 135 -0.16 8.88 7.09
C VAL A 135 -1.30 9.18 6.12
N ALA A 136 -1.00 9.44 4.85
CA ALA A 136 -2.01 9.70 3.83
C ALA A 136 -2.70 8.42 3.34
N ASP A 137 -2.00 7.28 3.33
CA ASP A 137 -2.50 6.03 2.78
C ASP A 137 -3.23 5.16 3.81
N CYS A 138 -2.95 5.36 5.09
CA CYS A 138 -3.58 4.61 6.18
C CYS A 138 -5.13 4.65 6.13
N PRO A 139 -5.78 5.83 6.05
CA PRO A 139 -7.24 5.88 5.93
C PRO A 139 -7.78 5.16 4.68
N SER A 140 -7.07 5.23 3.55
CA SER A 140 -7.46 4.54 2.31
C SER A 140 -7.46 3.02 2.48
N CYS A 141 -6.44 2.46 3.14
CA CYS A 141 -6.40 1.03 3.44
C CYS A 141 -7.54 0.62 4.39
N LEU A 142 -7.79 1.40 5.44
CA LEU A 142 -8.86 1.10 6.41
C LEU A 142 -10.26 1.21 5.80
N GLN A 143 -10.49 2.17 4.91
CA GLN A 143 -11.71 2.25 4.10
C GLN A 143 -11.93 0.97 3.30
N GLU A 144 -10.89 0.43 2.67
CA GLU A 144 -11.01 -0.84 1.94
C GLU A 144 -11.25 -2.03 2.88
N ALA A 145 -10.55 -2.11 4.01
CA ALA A 145 -10.75 -3.16 5.01
C ALA A 145 -12.19 -3.18 5.53
N VAL A 146 -12.74 -2.00 5.86
CA VAL A 146 -14.12 -1.86 6.33
C VAL A 146 -15.14 -2.15 5.21
N GLY A 147 -14.87 -1.72 3.97
CA GLY A 147 -15.68 -2.10 2.81
C GLY A 147 -15.75 -3.61 2.62
N LYS A 148 -14.63 -4.31 2.81
CA LYS A 148 -14.59 -5.79 2.77
C LYS A 148 -15.29 -6.42 3.97
N LEU A 149 -15.19 -5.87 5.17
CA LEU A 149 -15.95 -6.36 6.33
C LEU A 149 -17.46 -6.34 6.06
N ARG A 150 -17.96 -5.21 5.52
CA ARG A 150 -19.38 -5.04 5.19
C ARG A 150 -19.86 -6.01 4.11
N SER A 151 -19.09 -6.15 3.04
CA SER A 151 -19.48 -6.99 1.89
C SER A 151 -19.28 -8.48 2.11
N ILE A 152 -18.23 -8.89 2.86
CA ILE A 152 -17.88 -10.30 3.06
C ILE A 152 -18.56 -10.89 4.30
N CYS A 153 -18.56 -10.16 5.42
CA CYS A 153 -19.13 -10.65 6.67
C CYS A 153 -20.58 -10.22 6.89
N GLY A 154 -21.13 -9.34 6.03
CA GLY A 154 -22.56 -9.09 5.92
C GLY A 154 -23.22 -8.75 7.26
N SER A 155 -24.03 -9.68 7.78
CA SER A 155 -24.78 -9.54 9.03
C SER A 155 -24.17 -10.27 10.24
N ALA A 156 -22.89 -10.65 10.18
CA ALA A 156 -22.20 -11.27 11.32
C ALA A 156 -22.30 -10.41 12.59
N ALA A 157 -22.38 -11.07 13.76
CA ALA A 157 -22.38 -10.39 15.06
C ALA A 157 -21.01 -9.76 15.38
N SER A 158 -19.95 -10.32 14.79
CA SER A 158 -18.56 -9.93 14.96
C SER A 158 -17.75 -10.41 13.77
N ALA A 159 -16.69 -9.69 13.42
CA ALA A 159 -15.83 -10.07 12.32
C ALA A 159 -14.43 -9.48 12.44
N ASP A 160 -13.45 -10.24 11.96
CA ASP A 160 -12.05 -9.83 11.83
C ASP A 160 -11.63 -9.90 10.36
N LEU A 161 -10.92 -8.87 9.88
CA LEU A 161 -10.43 -8.81 8.52
C LEU A 161 -9.03 -8.20 8.45
N PHE A 162 -8.13 -8.90 7.80
CA PHE A 162 -6.73 -8.51 7.65
C PHE A 162 -6.40 -8.40 6.17
N LEU A 163 -6.07 -7.19 5.75
CA LEU A 163 -5.41 -6.92 4.49
C LEU A 163 -3.89 -7.02 4.65
N ALA A 164 -3.12 -6.86 3.58
CA ALA A 164 -1.67 -7.00 3.64
C ALA A 164 -1.03 -5.97 4.56
N GLN A 165 -1.63 -4.78 4.58
CA GLN A 165 -1.04 -3.58 5.16
C GLN A 165 -1.92 -2.86 6.21
N CYS A 166 -3.14 -3.36 6.45
CA CYS A 166 -4.00 -2.90 7.54
C CYS A 166 -5.04 -3.95 7.91
N TYR A 167 -5.68 -3.77 9.06
CA TYR A 167 -6.72 -4.67 9.51
C TYR A 167 -7.78 -3.94 10.34
N ALA A 168 -8.98 -4.51 10.36
CA ALA A 168 -10.10 -4.00 11.14
C ALA A 168 -10.93 -5.17 11.69
N TRP A 169 -11.47 -4.99 12.89
CA TRP A 169 -12.40 -5.96 13.48
C TRP A 169 -13.42 -5.28 14.41
N TYR A 170 -14.56 -5.95 14.61
CA TYR A 170 -15.60 -5.53 15.54
C TYR A 170 -16.23 -6.72 16.26
N TRP A 171 -16.76 -6.50 17.46
CA TRP A 171 -17.44 -7.50 18.29
C TRP A 171 -18.59 -6.91 19.11
#